data_AF-A0A925C4D2-F1
#
_entry.id   AF-A0A925C4D2-F1
#
_cell.length_a   1.000
_cell.length_b   1.000
_cell.length_c   1.000
_cell.angle_alpha   90.00
_cell.angle_beta   90.00
_cell.angle_gamma   90.00
#
_symmetry.space_group_name_H-M   'P 1'
#
loop_
_entity.id
_entity.type
_entity.pdbx_description
1 polymer ?
#
loop_
_entity_poly.entity_id
_entity_poly.type
_entity_poly.pdbx_seq_one_letter_code
_entity_poly.pdbx_strand_id
1 'polypeptide(L)'
;MRRQRRVKVVATLGPASSATEMIERLFLAGVDVFRINMSHSSHETARALQNSVRWVAKRHRHPIGILADLQGPKFRVGEFAGGRVFVNDGAIFRFDRTEKPGSSEGVFLPHPQIFAAVEPGHMLLLDDGKLRMRVIEKKNNSIAAEVLVGGALSSRKGISLPDTVLPIGPLTEKDRVDLAHILKIGVDWIALSFLQRGEDIFDVRKLVGDRAAILAKIEKPSAIADLDAIIAAADGLMVARGDLGVEMPVERVPGLQKQITRKARAAGKPVVVA
;
A
#
# COMPACT_ATOMS: atom_id res chain seq x y z
N MET A 1 -5.48 -33.19 5.27
CA MET A 1 -5.64 -32.36 6.49
C MET A 1 -6.94 -31.57 6.39
N ARG A 2 -7.80 -31.54 7.42
CA ARG A 2 -9.04 -30.73 7.42
C ARG A 2 -8.90 -29.61 8.45
N ARG A 3 -8.93 -28.35 8.00
CA ARG A 3 -8.95 -27.19 8.91
C ARG A 3 -10.32 -27.14 9.62
N GLN A 4 -10.34 -27.14 10.95
CA GLN A 4 -11.58 -27.04 11.74
C GLN A 4 -12.07 -25.59 11.95
N ARG A 5 -11.30 -24.59 11.51
CA ARG A 5 -11.65 -23.17 11.60
C ARG A 5 -12.29 -22.65 10.32
N ARG A 6 -13.24 -21.71 10.47
CA ARG A 6 -13.93 -21.04 9.35
C ARG A 6 -13.14 -19.87 8.78
N VAL A 7 -12.50 -19.09 9.66
CA VAL A 7 -11.63 -17.96 9.27
C VAL A 7 -10.38 -18.51 8.60
N LYS A 8 -9.86 -17.80 7.59
CA LYS A 8 -8.58 -18.11 6.91
C LYS A 8 -7.47 -17.21 7.43
N VAL A 9 -6.22 -17.70 7.44
CA VAL A 9 -5.04 -16.95 7.92
C VAL A 9 -4.12 -16.68 6.73
N VAL A 10 -3.77 -15.40 6.59
CA VAL A 10 -2.75 -14.92 5.66
C VAL A 10 -1.49 -14.61 6.47
N ALA A 11 -0.32 -15.08 6.03
CA ALA A 11 0.97 -14.77 6.67
C ALA A 11 1.98 -14.25 5.65
N THR A 12 2.68 -13.17 5.99
CA THR A 12 3.73 -12.60 5.14
C THR A 12 5.02 -13.40 5.28
N LEU A 13 5.61 -13.79 4.15
CA LEU A 13 6.93 -14.40 4.09
C LEU A 13 8.01 -13.31 4.07
N GLY A 14 9.07 -13.51 4.84
CA GLY A 14 10.20 -12.60 4.96
C GLY A 14 11.46 -13.33 5.43
N PRO A 15 12.53 -12.61 5.80
CA PRO A 15 13.81 -13.23 6.18
C PRO A 15 13.71 -14.29 7.29
N ALA A 16 12.82 -14.08 8.27
CA ALA A 16 12.60 -15.03 9.36
C ALA A 16 11.76 -16.27 8.97
N SER A 17 11.17 -16.28 7.77
CA SER A 17 10.20 -17.30 7.34
C SER A 17 10.42 -17.79 5.90
N SER A 18 11.58 -17.52 5.29
CA SER A 18 11.86 -17.85 3.90
C SER A 18 12.33 -19.29 3.68
N ALA A 19 12.84 -19.97 4.71
CA ALA A 19 13.25 -21.37 4.63
C ALA A 19 12.04 -22.30 4.44
N THR A 20 12.16 -23.29 3.55
CA THR A 20 11.06 -24.21 3.19
C THR A 20 10.51 -24.95 4.41
N GLU A 21 11.38 -25.36 5.33
CA GLU A 21 11.01 -26.03 6.57
C GLU A 21 10.17 -25.12 7.48
N MET A 22 10.50 -23.82 7.52
CA MET A 22 9.71 -22.85 8.28
C MET A 22 8.36 -22.60 7.61
N ILE A 23 8.31 -22.51 6.27
CA ILE A 23 7.05 -22.39 5.52
C ILE A 23 6.15 -23.61 5.81
N GLU A 24 6.72 -24.83 5.83
CA GLU A 24 5.99 -26.05 6.19
C GLU A 24 5.47 -26.00 7.63
N ARG A 25 6.29 -25.55 8.59
CA ARG A 25 5.86 -25.36 9.99
C ARG A 25 4.71 -24.36 10.11
N LEU A 26 4.79 -23.22 9.42
CA LEU A 26 3.72 -22.21 9.41
C LEU A 26 2.44 -22.75 8.78
N PHE A 27 2.55 -23.51 7.69
CA PHE A 27 1.43 -24.19 7.08
C PHE A 27 0.80 -25.19 8.06
N LEU A 28 1.57 -26.07 8.68
CA LEU A 28 1.05 -27.04 9.64
C LEU A 28 0.38 -26.34 10.84
N ALA A 29 0.96 -25.24 11.33
CA ALA A 29 0.40 -24.43 12.41
C ALA A 29 -0.93 -23.76 12.05
N GLY A 30 -1.17 -23.44 10.78
CA GLY A 30 -2.45 -22.85 10.41
C GLY A 30 -2.52 -22.18 9.06
N VAL A 31 -1.45 -21.62 8.51
CA VAL A 31 -1.53 -20.66 7.40
C VAL A 31 -2.24 -21.25 6.17
N ASP A 32 -3.16 -20.47 5.58
CA ASP A 32 -3.88 -20.86 4.35
C ASP A 32 -3.35 -20.13 3.11
N VAL A 33 -2.87 -18.89 3.30
CA VAL A 33 -2.33 -18.05 2.23
C VAL A 33 -1.01 -17.45 2.67
N PHE A 34 0.03 -17.58 1.85
CA PHE A 34 1.29 -16.88 2.06
C PHE A 34 1.35 -15.61 1.21
N ARG A 35 1.63 -14.49 1.86
CA ARG A 35 1.84 -13.19 1.21
C ARG A 35 3.32 -12.99 0.89
N ILE A 36 3.64 -12.68 -0.36
CA ILE A 36 4.96 -12.24 -0.81
C ILE A 36 4.89 -10.72 -1.01
N ASN A 37 5.66 -9.96 -0.25
CA ASN A 37 5.67 -8.50 -0.35
C ASN A 37 6.72 -8.03 -1.36
N MET A 38 6.27 -7.52 -2.51
CA MET A 38 7.14 -7.05 -3.60
C MET A 38 7.82 -5.71 -3.31
N SER A 39 7.48 -5.05 -2.18
CA SER A 39 8.25 -3.90 -1.69
C SER A 39 9.67 -4.27 -1.24
N HIS A 40 9.90 -5.52 -0.86
CA HIS A 40 11.18 -5.99 -0.29
C HIS A 40 11.74 -7.24 -0.97
N SER A 41 10.95 -7.90 -1.83
CA SER A 41 11.36 -9.14 -2.48
C SER A 41 11.95 -8.86 -3.86
N SER A 42 13.10 -9.44 -4.17
CA SER A 42 13.58 -9.52 -5.56
C SER A 42 12.76 -10.56 -6.33
N HIS A 43 12.88 -10.54 -7.66
CA HIS A 43 12.24 -11.52 -8.53
C HIS A 43 12.72 -12.95 -8.24
N GLU A 44 14.01 -13.12 -7.94
CA GLU A 44 14.59 -14.39 -7.55
C GLU A 44 14.02 -14.88 -6.21
N THR A 45 13.99 -14.00 -5.20
CA THR A 45 13.39 -14.32 -3.89
C THR A 45 11.92 -14.70 -4.03
N ALA A 46 11.14 -13.95 -4.80
CA ALA A 46 9.73 -14.25 -5.03
C ALA A 46 9.53 -15.63 -5.69
N ARG A 47 10.37 -15.98 -6.67
CA ARG A 47 10.36 -17.30 -7.31
C ARG A 47 10.71 -18.42 -6.33
N ALA A 48 11.75 -18.24 -5.52
CA ALA A 48 12.16 -19.21 -4.52
C ALA A 48 11.04 -19.46 -3.49
N LEU A 49 10.43 -18.41 -2.95
CA LEU A 49 9.30 -18.51 -2.02
C LEU A 49 8.10 -19.20 -2.65
N GLN A 50 7.76 -18.86 -3.89
CA GLN A 50 6.67 -19.50 -4.63
C GLN A 50 6.92 -21.01 -4.78
N ASN A 51 8.14 -21.40 -5.19
CA ASN A 51 8.53 -22.80 -5.34
C ASN A 51 8.41 -23.56 -4.01
N SER A 52 8.90 -22.98 -2.90
CA SER A 52 8.80 -23.58 -1.57
C SER A 52 7.34 -23.77 -1.14
N VAL A 53 6.48 -22.76 -1.33
CA VAL A 53 5.05 -22.87 -0.99
C VAL A 53 4.37 -23.96 -1.83
N ARG A 54 4.65 -24.03 -3.13
CA ARG A 54 4.08 -25.09 -4.00
C ARG A 54 4.61 -26.48 -3.64
N TRP A 55 5.87 -26.59 -3.24
CA TRP A 55 6.43 -27.85 -2.75
C TRP A 55 5.71 -28.33 -1.49
N VAL A 56 5.50 -27.45 -0.51
CA VAL A 56 4.75 -27.76 0.72
C VAL A 56 3.30 -28.16 0.39
N ALA A 57 2.63 -27.40 -0.49
CA ALA A 57 1.27 -27.70 -0.93
C ALA A 57 1.16 -29.11 -1.55
N LYS A 58 2.11 -29.48 -2.43
CA LYS A 58 2.17 -30.80 -3.07
C LYS A 58 2.45 -31.91 -2.05
N ARG A 59 3.42 -31.71 -1.16
CA ARG A 59 3.79 -32.67 -0.10
C ARG A 59 2.60 -33.03 0.78
N HIS A 60 1.80 -32.04 1.18
CA HIS A 60 0.64 -32.23 2.05
C HIS A 60 -0.68 -32.47 1.32
N ARG A 61 -0.65 -32.50 -0.02
CA ARG A 61 -1.83 -32.61 -0.90
C ARG A 61 -2.96 -31.65 -0.45
N HIS A 62 -2.58 -30.41 -0.15
CA HIS A 62 -3.48 -29.39 0.34
C HIS A 62 -3.21 -28.06 -0.37
N PRO A 63 -4.23 -27.38 -0.89
CA PRO A 63 -4.03 -26.09 -1.54
C PRO A 63 -3.52 -25.05 -0.53
N ILE A 64 -2.56 -24.24 -0.97
CA ILE A 64 -2.04 -23.09 -0.22
C ILE A 64 -2.03 -21.92 -1.19
N GLY A 65 -2.74 -20.84 -0.83
CA GLY A 65 -2.79 -19.64 -1.66
C GLY A 65 -1.49 -18.85 -1.60
N ILE A 66 -1.14 -18.19 -2.70
CA ILE A 66 -0.01 -17.26 -2.79
C ILE A 66 -0.55 -15.89 -3.22
N LEU A 67 -0.38 -14.91 -2.34
CA LEU A 67 -0.75 -13.52 -2.54
C LEU A 67 0.52 -12.69 -2.80
N ALA A 68 0.70 -12.18 -4.01
CA ALA A 68 1.74 -11.19 -4.27
C ALA A 68 1.19 -9.78 -4.00
N ASP A 69 1.83 -9.04 -3.10
CA ASP A 69 1.43 -7.67 -2.75
C ASP A 69 2.35 -6.67 -3.45
N LEU A 70 1.80 -5.93 -4.40
CA LEU A 70 2.50 -4.91 -5.18
C LEU A 70 2.70 -3.65 -4.33
N GLN A 71 3.79 -2.95 -4.57
CA GLN A 71 4.18 -1.82 -3.74
C GLN A 71 3.23 -0.63 -3.92
N GLY A 72 2.84 -0.36 -5.17
CA GLY A 72 2.09 0.84 -5.54
C GLY A 72 2.92 2.13 -5.37
N PRO A 73 2.31 3.28 -5.68
CA PRO A 73 2.99 4.57 -5.63
C PRO A 73 3.24 5.03 -4.19
N LYS A 74 4.46 4.83 -3.69
CA LYS A 74 4.92 5.38 -2.40
C LYS A 74 5.64 6.70 -2.59
N PHE A 75 5.08 7.78 -2.05
CA PHE A 75 5.71 9.10 -2.09
C PHE A 75 6.60 9.32 -0.90
N ARG A 76 7.69 10.03 -1.14
CA ARG A 76 8.72 10.33 -0.13
C ARG A 76 9.27 11.72 -0.37
N VAL A 77 9.61 12.41 0.70
CA VAL A 77 10.41 13.64 0.63
C VAL A 77 11.85 13.32 0.24
N GLY A 78 12.59 14.35 -0.21
CA GLY A 78 14.00 14.26 -0.52
C GLY A 78 14.88 14.10 0.72
N GLU A 79 16.14 14.51 0.57
CA GLU A 79 17.14 14.42 1.63
C GLU A 79 17.26 15.74 2.38
N PHE A 80 17.69 15.68 3.65
CA PHE A 80 18.00 16.85 4.47
C PHE A 80 19.51 16.96 4.70
N ALA A 81 20.00 18.19 4.86
CA ALA A 81 21.36 18.42 5.35
C ALA A 81 21.51 17.79 6.75
N GLY A 82 22.44 16.85 6.92
CA GLY A 82 22.61 16.09 8.16
C GLY A 82 21.60 14.95 8.38
N GLY A 83 20.80 14.60 7.37
CA GLY A 83 19.91 13.43 7.36
C GLY A 83 18.59 13.59 8.12
N ARG A 84 18.45 14.63 8.94
CA ARG A 84 17.21 14.97 9.67
C ARG A 84 17.15 16.45 10.03
N VAL A 85 15.93 16.95 10.17
CA VAL A 85 15.63 18.30 10.66
C VAL A 85 14.55 18.23 11.73
N PHE A 86 14.40 19.32 12.49
CA PHE A 86 13.26 19.53 13.37
C PHE A 86 12.41 20.64 12.79
N VAL A 87 11.10 20.39 12.64
CA VAL A 87 10.14 21.33 12.10
C VAL A 87 9.20 21.76 13.23
N ASN A 88 9.02 23.08 13.42
CA ASN A 88 8.23 23.61 14.52
C ASN A 88 6.76 23.81 14.13
N ASP A 89 5.86 23.68 15.11
CA ASP A 89 4.44 24.03 14.97
C ASP A 89 4.28 25.50 14.54
N GLY A 90 3.32 25.77 13.66
CA GLY A 90 3.04 27.09 13.09
C GLY A 90 4.04 27.57 12.04
N ALA A 91 5.15 26.86 11.81
CA ALA A 91 6.11 27.23 10.77
C ALA A 91 5.52 27.05 9.37
N ILE A 92 6.05 27.80 8.40
CA ILE A 92 5.77 27.56 6.98
C ILE A 92 6.88 26.67 6.42
N PHE A 93 6.52 25.49 5.96
CA PHE A 93 7.41 24.51 5.36
C PHE A 93 7.17 24.44 3.85
N ARG A 94 8.24 24.49 3.06
CA ARG A 94 8.16 24.53 1.59
C ARG A 94 8.60 23.20 0.96
N PHE A 95 7.78 22.69 0.06
CA PHE A 95 8.18 21.62 -0.85
C PHE A 95 8.48 22.24 -2.20
N ASP A 96 9.63 21.91 -2.78
CA ASP A 96 10.02 22.41 -4.11
C ASP A 96 10.63 21.31 -4.98
N ARG A 97 10.98 21.67 -6.22
CA ARG A 97 11.49 20.75 -7.25
C ARG A 97 13.00 20.82 -7.44
N THR A 98 13.70 21.55 -6.59
CA THR A 98 15.15 21.72 -6.65
C THR A 98 15.80 20.55 -5.92
N GLU A 99 16.56 19.72 -6.65
CA GLU A 99 17.25 18.57 -6.07
C GLU A 99 18.46 19.02 -5.22
N LYS A 100 18.17 19.52 -4.03
CA LYS A 100 19.14 19.93 -3.02
C LYS A 100 18.71 19.42 -1.64
N PRO A 101 19.67 19.16 -0.73
CA PRO A 101 19.34 18.84 0.64
C PRO A 101 18.48 19.92 1.28
N GLY A 102 17.35 19.52 1.86
CA GLY A 102 16.42 20.39 2.57
C GLY A 102 16.94 20.84 3.93
N SER A 103 16.19 21.76 4.53
CA SER A 103 16.39 22.36 5.86
C SER A 103 15.09 22.30 6.68
N SER A 104 15.06 22.97 7.84
CA SER A 104 13.83 23.16 8.62
C SER A 104 12.77 24.02 7.91
N GLU A 105 13.15 24.70 6.82
CA GLU A 105 12.25 25.58 6.06
C GLU A 105 11.64 24.89 4.83
N GLY A 106 12.23 23.78 4.38
CA GLY A 106 11.73 23.09 3.20
C GLY A 106 12.58 21.93 2.72
N VAL A 107 12.05 21.19 1.74
CA VAL A 107 12.71 20.01 1.17
C VAL A 107 12.32 19.81 -0.29
N PHE A 108 13.24 19.22 -1.05
CA PHE A 108 12.95 18.66 -2.36
C PHE A 108 11.83 17.61 -2.27
N LEU A 109 10.85 17.68 -3.17
CA LEU A 109 9.80 16.68 -3.33
C LEU A 109 9.86 16.08 -4.75
N PRO A 110 10.37 14.84 -4.92
CA PRO A 110 10.57 14.21 -6.23
C PRO A 110 9.28 13.68 -6.88
N HIS A 111 8.16 14.37 -6.72
CA HIS A 111 6.83 13.89 -7.11
C HIS A 111 6.02 14.98 -7.83
N PRO A 112 6.28 15.24 -9.12
CA PRO A 112 5.59 16.27 -9.90
C PRO A 112 4.06 16.14 -9.88
N GLN A 113 3.55 14.92 -9.80
CA GLN A 113 2.12 14.62 -9.69
C GLN A 113 1.47 15.20 -8.43
N ILE A 114 2.23 15.37 -7.34
CA ILE A 114 1.74 16.03 -6.12
C ILE A 114 1.53 17.52 -6.41
N PHE A 115 2.52 18.19 -7.02
CA PHE A 115 2.40 19.60 -7.39
C PHE A 115 1.23 19.86 -8.34
N ALA A 116 0.91 18.91 -9.23
CA ALA A 116 -0.22 19.03 -10.13
C ALA A 116 -1.58 18.96 -9.41
N ALA A 117 -1.68 18.17 -8.33
CA ALA A 117 -2.95 17.72 -7.77
C ALA A 117 -3.33 18.36 -6.43
N VAL A 118 -2.36 18.78 -5.61
CA VAL A 118 -2.68 19.39 -4.31
C VAL A 118 -3.34 20.74 -4.49
N GLU A 119 -4.22 21.12 -3.56
CA GLU A 119 -4.86 22.43 -3.52
C GLU A 119 -4.71 23.03 -2.11
N PRO A 120 -4.76 24.38 -1.97
CA PRO A 120 -4.85 25.02 -0.67
C PRO A 120 -5.96 24.41 0.20
N GLY A 121 -5.64 24.16 1.47
CA GLY A 121 -6.51 23.46 2.42
C GLY A 121 -6.25 21.96 2.54
N HIS A 122 -5.60 21.31 1.55
CA HIS A 122 -5.30 19.89 1.62
C HIS A 122 -4.29 19.56 2.72
N MET A 123 -4.46 18.42 3.37
CA MET A 123 -3.54 17.90 4.36
C MET A 123 -2.37 17.13 3.73
N LEU A 124 -1.18 17.34 4.28
CA LEU A 124 0.03 16.56 4.01
C LEU A 124 0.43 15.87 5.31
N LEU A 125 0.55 14.55 5.26
CA LEU A 125 0.92 13.72 6.40
C LEU A 125 2.32 13.16 6.16
N LEU A 126 3.27 13.41 7.06
CA LEU A 126 4.65 12.94 6.93
C LEU A 126 5.05 11.99 8.06
N ASP A 127 5.95 11.06 7.73
CA ASP A 127 6.40 9.99 8.63
C ASP A 127 5.23 9.27 9.32
N ASP A 128 4.36 8.66 8.51
CA ASP A 128 3.18 7.92 8.94
C ASP A 128 2.21 8.78 9.78
N GLY A 129 2.11 10.07 9.41
CA GLY A 129 1.18 11.03 10.02
C GLY A 129 1.63 11.62 11.36
N LYS A 130 2.89 11.37 11.77
CA LYS A 130 3.49 12.01 12.95
C LYS A 130 3.62 13.51 12.80
N LEU A 131 4.00 13.96 11.60
CA LEU A 131 3.92 15.38 11.25
C LEU A 131 2.70 15.60 10.36
N ARG A 132 2.05 16.75 10.57
CA ARG A 132 0.86 17.16 9.83
C ARG A 132 1.04 18.58 9.36
N MET A 133 0.84 18.80 8.07
CA MET A 133 0.92 20.12 7.47
C MET A 133 -0.33 20.36 6.63
N ARG A 134 -0.76 21.62 6.52
CA ARG A 134 -1.87 22.03 5.66
C ARG A 134 -1.33 22.92 4.56
N VAL A 135 -1.64 22.59 3.31
CA VAL A 135 -1.25 23.41 2.16
C VAL A 135 -1.92 24.78 2.30
N ILE A 136 -1.12 25.85 2.22
CA ILE A 136 -1.62 27.23 2.23
C ILE A 136 -1.49 27.89 0.86
N GLU A 137 -0.52 27.46 0.05
CA GLU A 137 -0.26 28.04 -1.26
C GLU A 137 0.36 26.99 -2.20
N LYS A 138 -0.08 27.00 -3.46
CA LYS A 138 0.49 26.21 -4.56
C LYS A 138 0.96 27.15 -5.66
N LYS A 139 2.21 26.97 -6.09
CA LYS A 139 2.81 27.57 -7.29
C LYS A 139 3.34 26.46 -8.19
N ASN A 140 3.63 26.79 -9.44
CA ASN A 140 4.07 25.80 -10.46
C ASN A 140 5.17 24.83 -9.99
N ASN A 141 6.12 25.29 -9.17
CA ASN A 141 7.24 24.46 -8.69
C ASN A 141 7.42 24.51 -7.16
N SER A 142 6.44 25.01 -6.40
CA SER A 142 6.55 25.08 -4.94
C SER A 142 5.18 24.95 -4.26
N ILE A 143 5.14 24.22 -3.16
CA ILE A 143 3.99 24.10 -2.26
C ILE A 143 4.44 24.67 -0.92
N ALA A 144 3.72 25.65 -0.39
CA ALA A 144 3.90 26.11 0.98
C ALA A 144 2.81 25.49 1.86
N ALA A 145 3.22 24.96 3.01
CA ALA A 145 2.31 24.35 3.97
C ALA A 145 2.57 24.87 5.39
N GLU A 146 1.50 25.16 6.12
CA GLU A 146 1.54 25.46 7.54
C GLU A 146 1.72 24.16 8.32
N VAL A 147 2.66 24.13 9.25
CA VAL A 147 2.94 22.97 10.11
C VAL A 147 1.96 22.97 11.28
N LEU A 148 1.02 22.03 11.27
CA LEU A 148 0.02 21.87 12.33
C LEU A 148 0.53 21.01 13.48
N VAL A 149 1.34 20.00 13.15
CA VAL A 149 2.05 19.14 14.09
C VAL A 149 3.46 18.94 13.56
N GLY A 150 4.43 19.52 14.26
CA GLY A 150 5.84 19.47 13.98
C GLY A 150 6.53 18.27 14.62
N GLY A 151 7.86 18.26 14.53
CA GLY A 151 8.69 17.20 15.06
C GLY A 151 9.91 16.91 14.20
N ALA A 152 10.58 15.79 14.50
CA ALA A 152 11.74 15.34 13.74
C ALA A 152 11.31 14.72 12.41
N LEU A 153 11.87 15.24 11.31
CA LEU A 153 11.67 14.73 9.96
C LEU A 153 13.02 14.31 9.38
N SER A 154 13.17 13.02 9.04
CA SER A 154 14.39 12.50 8.42
C SER A 154 14.27 12.40 6.90
N SER A 155 15.40 12.22 6.22
CA SER A 155 15.45 12.02 4.77
C SER A 155 14.57 10.86 4.32
N ARG A 156 14.00 10.96 3.11
CA ARG A 156 13.25 9.88 2.44
C ARG A 156 12.02 9.38 3.20
N LYS A 157 11.50 10.14 4.17
CA LYS A 157 10.27 9.81 4.88
C LYS A 157 9.05 9.88 3.98
N GLY A 158 8.06 9.03 4.27
CA GLY A 158 6.83 8.95 3.49
C GLY A 158 6.03 10.23 3.58
N ILE A 159 5.33 10.56 2.50
CA ILE A 159 4.29 11.60 2.47
C ILE A 159 2.98 11.00 1.96
N SER A 160 1.91 11.29 2.69
CA SER A 160 0.55 10.85 2.42
C SER A 160 -0.35 12.07 2.22
N LEU A 161 -1.30 11.96 1.29
CA LEU A 161 -2.19 13.04 0.86
C LEU A 161 -3.65 12.57 0.94
N PRO A 162 -4.27 12.60 2.13
CA PRO A 162 -5.61 12.02 2.33
C PRO A 162 -6.71 12.74 1.55
N ASP A 163 -6.55 14.06 1.34
CA ASP A 163 -7.55 14.89 0.65
C ASP A 163 -7.31 14.99 -0.86
N THR A 164 -6.21 14.42 -1.36
CA THR A 164 -5.77 14.61 -2.76
C THR A 164 -5.92 13.33 -3.56
N VAL A 165 -6.70 13.39 -4.63
CA VAL A 165 -6.70 12.35 -5.65
C VAL A 165 -5.62 12.64 -6.67
N LEU A 166 -4.61 11.77 -6.75
CA LEU A 166 -3.48 11.94 -7.65
C LEU A 166 -3.84 11.46 -9.08
N PRO A 167 -3.39 12.18 -10.13
CA PRO A 167 -3.61 11.82 -11.53
C PRO A 167 -2.62 10.75 -12.00
N ILE A 168 -2.52 9.66 -11.25
CA ILE A 168 -1.67 8.52 -11.56
C ILE A 168 -2.49 7.24 -11.48
N GLY A 169 -2.11 6.26 -12.30
CA GLY A 169 -2.64 4.90 -12.17
C GLY A 169 -2.08 4.18 -10.95
N PRO A 170 -2.63 2.98 -10.62
CA PRO A 170 -2.27 2.25 -9.41
C PRO A 170 -0.92 1.53 -9.50
N LEU A 171 -0.36 1.39 -10.70
CA LEU A 171 0.90 0.69 -10.93
C LEU A 171 2.00 1.67 -11.30
N THR A 172 3.08 1.63 -10.52
CA THR A 172 4.36 2.25 -10.92
C THR A 172 5.05 1.43 -12.01
N GLU A 173 6.11 1.98 -12.61
CA GLU A 173 6.92 1.22 -13.58
C GLU A 173 7.53 -0.04 -12.95
N LYS A 174 8.00 0.07 -11.70
CA LYS A 174 8.45 -1.08 -10.92
C LYS A 174 7.32 -2.12 -10.75
N ASP A 175 6.11 -1.68 -10.41
CA ASP A 175 4.98 -2.60 -10.22
C ASP A 175 4.60 -3.32 -11.52
N ARG A 176 4.74 -2.68 -12.70
CA ARG A 176 4.50 -3.33 -13.99
C ARG A 176 5.51 -4.46 -14.25
N VAL A 177 6.78 -4.21 -13.96
CA VAL A 177 7.86 -5.19 -14.08
C VAL A 177 7.66 -6.34 -13.09
N ASP A 178 7.32 -6.02 -11.84
CA ASP A 178 7.01 -7.02 -10.81
C ASP A 178 5.79 -7.86 -11.19
N LEU A 179 4.72 -7.21 -11.64
CA LEU A 179 3.46 -7.83 -12.07
C LEU A 179 3.72 -8.88 -13.16
N ALA A 180 4.49 -8.53 -14.20
CA ALA A 180 4.82 -9.44 -15.28
C ALA A 180 5.56 -10.69 -14.75
N HIS A 181 6.49 -10.52 -13.81
CA HIS A 181 7.24 -11.62 -13.22
C HIS A 181 6.37 -12.51 -12.31
N ILE A 182 5.56 -11.92 -11.41
CA ILE A 182 4.71 -12.71 -10.50
C ILE A 182 3.65 -13.52 -11.25
N LEU A 183 3.12 -12.98 -12.35
CA LEU A 183 2.19 -13.70 -13.23
C LEU A 183 2.88 -14.87 -13.92
N LYS A 184 4.13 -14.69 -14.36
CA LYS A 184 4.94 -15.76 -14.97
C LYS A 184 5.23 -16.92 -14.02
N ILE A 185 5.44 -16.65 -12.72
CA ILE A 185 5.70 -17.71 -11.72
C ILE A 185 4.41 -18.33 -11.15
N GLY A 186 3.22 -17.83 -11.53
CA GLY A 186 1.94 -18.44 -11.14
C GLY A 186 1.56 -18.24 -9.67
N VAL A 187 1.38 -16.97 -9.27
CA VAL A 187 0.73 -16.59 -8.00
C VAL A 187 -0.80 -16.65 -8.15
N ASP A 188 -1.53 -16.84 -7.04
CA ASP A 188 -2.98 -17.02 -7.07
C ASP A 188 -3.73 -15.67 -6.96
N TRP A 189 -3.14 -14.73 -6.22
CA TRP A 189 -3.71 -13.41 -5.96
C TRP A 189 -2.67 -12.31 -6.13
N ILE A 190 -3.14 -11.13 -6.55
CA ILE A 190 -2.38 -9.89 -6.61
C ILE A 190 -3.08 -8.85 -5.74
N ALA A 191 -2.39 -8.30 -4.75
CA ALA A 191 -2.87 -7.15 -4.00
C ALA A 191 -2.40 -5.84 -4.62
N LEU A 192 -3.34 -4.90 -4.81
CA LEU A 192 -3.09 -3.57 -5.35
C LEU A 192 -3.17 -2.54 -4.24
N SER A 193 -2.05 -1.83 -4.03
CA SER A 193 -1.90 -0.75 -3.07
C SER A 193 -2.34 0.59 -3.66
N PHE A 194 -2.69 1.53 -2.80
CA PHE A 194 -2.99 2.94 -3.05
C PHE A 194 -4.07 3.18 -4.11
N LEU A 195 -5.04 2.27 -4.19
CA LEU A 195 -6.21 2.45 -5.06
C LEU A 195 -6.95 3.72 -4.66
N GLN A 196 -7.41 4.47 -5.66
CA GLN A 196 -8.18 5.69 -5.47
C GLN A 196 -9.57 5.57 -6.07
N ARG A 197 -9.71 4.77 -7.14
CA ARG A 197 -10.93 4.63 -7.95
C ARG A 197 -11.13 3.18 -8.39
N GLY A 198 -12.37 2.79 -8.70
CA GLY A 198 -12.69 1.48 -9.30
C GLY A 198 -12.04 1.27 -10.67
N GLU A 199 -11.85 2.36 -11.42
CA GLU A 199 -11.19 2.40 -12.73
C GLU A 199 -9.75 1.85 -12.68
N ASP A 200 -9.03 2.13 -11.59
CA ASP A 200 -7.67 1.65 -11.35
C ASP A 200 -7.59 0.11 -11.49
N ILE A 201 -8.62 -0.61 -11.04
CA ILE A 201 -8.65 -2.07 -11.08
C ILE A 201 -8.87 -2.59 -12.50
N PHE A 202 -9.68 -1.90 -13.31
CA PHE A 202 -9.92 -2.32 -14.70
C PHE A 202 -8.64 -2.28 -15.52
N ASP A 203 -7.81 -1.26 -15.33
CA ASP A 203 -6.53 -1.14 -16.03
C ASP A 203 -5.55 -2.26 -15.64
N VAL A 204 -5.51 -2.63 -14.37
CA VAL A 204 -4.71 -3.78 -13.94
C VAL A 204 -5.30 -5.09 -14.45
N ARG A 205 -6.63 -5.24 -14.48
CA ARG A 205 -7.29 -6.45 -14.98
C ARG A 205 -6.97 -6.75 -16.43
N LYS A 206 -6.84 -5.73 -17.28
CA LYS A 206 -6.38 -5.90 -18.68
C LYS A 206 -5.00 -6.55 -18.76
N LEU A 207 -4.11 -6.24 -17.82
CA LEU A 207 -2.77 -6.81 -17.75
C LEU A 207 -2.77 -8.21 -17.13
N VAL A 208 -3.59 -8.44 -16.09
CA VAL A 208 -3.64 -9.71 -15.36
C VAL A 208 -4.31 -10.81 -16.18
N GLY A 209 -5.45 -10.51 -16.80
CA GLY A 209 -6.31 -11.49 -17.46
C GLY A 209 -6.94 -12.46 -16.45
N ASP A 210 -6.90 -13.75 -16.74
CA ASP A 210 -7.41 -14.86 -15.93
C ASP A 210 -6.32 -15.53 -15.05
N ARG A 211 -5.09 -15.02 -15.09
CA ARG A 211 -3.91 -15.66 -14.49
C ARG A 211 -3.84 -15.56 -12.97
N ALA A 212 -4.52 -14.58 -12.37
CA ALA A 212 -4.59 -14.37 -10.92
C ALA A 212 -5.81 -13.52 -10.55
N ALA A 213 -6.29 -13.66 -9.31
CA ALA A 213 -7.35 -12.81 -8.78
C ALA A 213 -6.81 -11.49 -8.22
N ILE A 214 -7.59 -10.41 -8.32
CA ILE A 214 -7.21 -9.07 -7.87
C ILE A 214 -7.83 -8.76 -6.50
N LEU A 215 -6.97 -8.48 -5.53
CA LEU A 215 -7.32 -8.05 -4.17
C LEU A 215 -7.10 -6.53 -4.05
N ALA A 216 -8.17 -5.76 -3.89
CA ALA A 216 -8.06 -4.32 -3.70
C ALA A 216 -7.75 -3.96 -2.24
N LYS A 217 -6.63 -3.27 -1.99
CA LYS A 217 -6.30 -2.77 -0.66
C LYS A 217 -6.99 -1.43 -0.44
N ILE A 218 -7.81 -1.38 0.61
CA ILE A 218 -8.54 -0.20 1.01
C ILE A 218 -7.73 0.51 2.10
N GLU A 219 -6.98 1.52 1.66
CA GLU A 219 -6.04 2.29 2.49
C GLU A 219 -6.19 3.80 2.32
N LYS A 220 -6.96 4.26 1.33
CA LYS A 220 -7.16 5.69 1.03
C LYS A 220 -8.59 6.15 1.33
N PRO A 221 -8.79 7.42 1.74
CA PRO A 221 -10.12 8.01 1.88
C PRO A 221 -10.90 7.99 0.56
N SER A 222 -10.21 8.25 -0.57
CA SER A 222 -10.80 8.17 -1.91
C SER A 222 -11.34 6.77 -2.23
N ALA A 223 -10.63 5.71 -1.85
CA ALA A 223 -11.11 4.33 -2.00
C ALA A 223 -12.36 4.04 -1.14
N ILE A 224 -12.54 4.72 0.00
CA ILE A 224 -13.76 4.62 0.80
C ILE A 224 -14.93 5.33 0.11
N ALA A 225 -14.67 6.50 -0.48
CA ALA A 225 -15.68 7.25 -1.23
C ALA A 225 -16.15 6.47 -2.47
N ASP A 226 -15.24 5.79 -3.16
CA ASP A 226 -15.52 5.00 -4.36
C ASP A 226 -15.65 3.48 -4.09
N LEU A 227 -15.98 3.12 -2.85
CA LEU A 227 -15.92 1.74 -2.37
C LEU A 227 -16.81 0.79 -3.18
N ASP A 228 -17.98 1.23 -3.63
CA ASP A 228 -18.90 0.36 -4.37
C ASP A 228 -18.38 0.03 -5.77
N ALA A 229 -17.75 0.99 -6.46
CA ALA A 229 -17.12 0.75 -7.76
C ALA A 229 -15.89 -0.18 -7.61
N ILE A 230 -15.08 0.04 -6.57
CA ILE A 230 -13.94 -0.83 -6.23
C ILE A 230 -14.42 -2.25 -5.92
N ILE A 231 -15.48 -2.39 -5.12
CA ILE A 231 -16.08 -3.68 -4.82
C ILE A 231 -16.58 -4.33 -6.10
N ALA A 232 -17.24 -3.62 -7.01
CA ALA A 232 -17.70 -4.20 -8.27
C ALA A 232 -16.52 -4.74 -9.12
N ALA A 233 -15.40 -4.02 -9.19
CA ALA A 233 -14.27 -4.35 -10.07
C ALA A 233 -13.27 -5.39 -9.51
N ALA A 234 -13.08 -5.48 -8.19
CA ALA A 234 -12.09 -6.38 -7.56
C ALA A 234 -12.61 -7.82 -7.38
N ASP A 235 -11.73 -8.81 -7.22
CA ASP A 235 -12.12 -10.19 -6.87
C ASP A 235 -12.18 -10.41 -5.34
N GLY A 236 -11.51 -9.54 -4.58
CA GLY A 236 -11.55 -9.51 -3.12
C GLY A 236 -11.03 -8.18 -2.57
N LEU A 237 -11.17 -7.99 -1.26
CA LEU A 237 -10.76 -6.77 -0.58
C LEU A 237 -9.74 -7.06 0.53
N MET A 238 -8.89 -6.08 0.83
CA MET A 238 -8.08 -6.03 2.05
C MET A 238 -8.34 -4.71 2.77
N VAL A 239 -8.81 -4.77 4.02
CA VAL A 239 -8.85 -3.61 4.89
C VAL A 239 -7.45 -3.42 5.47
N ALA A 240 -6.69 -2.47 4.94
CA ALA A 240 -5.33 -2.17 5.36
C ALA A 240 -5.36 -1.10 6.47
N ARG A 241 -5.56 -1.55 7.72
CA ARG A 241 -5.87 -0.63 8.84
C ARG A 241 -4.71 0.28 9.21
N GLY A 242 -3.47 -0.17 8.98
CA GLY A 242 -2.27 0.63 9.23
C GLY A 242 -2.27 1.90 8.40
N ASP A 243 -2.24 1.76 7.08
CA ASP A 243 -2.27 2.89 6.15
C ASP A 243 -3.58 3.70 6.26
N LEU A 244 -4.73 3.02 6.39
CA LEU A 244 -6.02 3.71 6.55
C LEU A 244 -6.09 4.55 7.85
N GLY A 245 -5.45 4.10 8.92
CA GLY A 245 -5.37 4.83 10.19
C GLY A 245 -4.36 5.97 10.20
N VAL A 246 -3.46 6.01 9.22
CA VAL A 246 -2.63 7.19 8.94
C VAL A 246 -3.45 8.20 8.13
N GLU A 247 -4.13 7.75 7.09
CA GLU A 247 -4.82 8.62 6.13
C GLU A 247 -6.18 9.14 6.65
N MET A 248 -6.73 8.54 7.69
CA MET A 248 -8.02 8.93 8.29
C MET A 248 -7.91 9.00 9.82
N PRO A 249 -8.83 9.74 10.49
CA PRO A 249 -8.91 9.68 11.96
C PRO A 249 -9.05 8.23 12.44
N VAL A 250 -8.13 7.80 13.30
CA VAL A 250 -7.96 6.40 13.72
C VAL A 250 -9.23 5.83 14.36
N GLU A 251 -10.00 6.67 15.04
CA GLU A 251 -11.28 6.35 15.66
C GLU A 251 -12.38 5.97 14.64
N ARG A 252 -12.23 6.37 13.36
CA ARG A 252 -13.15 5.99 12.29
C ARG A 252 -12.84 4.61 11.70
N VAL A 253 -11.60 4.14 11.80
CA VAL A 253 -11.14 2.88 11.18
C VAL A 253 -11.95 1.65 11.62
N PRO A 254 -12.32 1.46 12.91
CA PRO A 254 -13.15 0.33 13.32
C PRO A 254 -14.52 0.30 12.64
N GLY A 255 -15.15 1.47 12.45
CA GLY A 255 -16.43 1.60 11.75
C GLY A 255 -16.29 1.27 10.26
N LEU A 256 -15.27 1.82 9.61
CA LEU A 256 -14.96 1.58 8.20
C LEU A 256 -14.64 0.10 7.94
N GLN A 257 -13.85 -0.57 8.78
CA GLN A 257 -13.57 -2.00 8.64
C GLN A 257 -14.87 -2.83 8.62
N LYS A 258 -15.80 -2.55 9.55
CA LYS A 258 -17.11 -3.24 9.61
C LYS A 258 -17.94 -2.95 8.37
N GLN A 259 -17.93 -1.72 7.87
CA GLN A 259 -18.61 -1.34 6.63
C GLN A 259 -18.04 -2.09 5.42
N ILE A 260 -16.73 -2.06 5.21
CA ILE A 260 -16.04 -2.73 4.10
C ILE A 260 -16.33 -4.23 4.15
N THR A 261 -16.18 -4.84 5.33
CA THR A 261 -16.43 -6.29 5.51
C THR A 261 -17.87 -6.68 5.18
N ARG A 262 -18.86 -5.88 5.61
CA ARG A 262 -20.27 -6.14 5.30
C ARG A 262 -20.56 -5.99 3.80
N LYS A 263 -20.07 -4.93 3.16
CA LYS A 263 -20.27 -4.69 1.73
C LYS A 263 -19.59 -5.77 0.87
N ALA A 264 -18.36 -6.16 1.22
CA ALA A 264 -17.64 -7.26 0.55
C ALA A 264 -18.46 -8.56 0.58
N ARG A 265 -18.94 -8.94 1.77
CA ARG A 265 -19.76 -10.14 1.96
C ARG A 265 -21.08 -10.08 1.23
N ALA A 266 -21.75 -8.93 1.21
CA ALA A 266 -23.00 -8.74 0.46
C ALA A 266 -22.79 -8.92 -1.04
N ALA A 267 -21.62 -8.52 -1.57
CA ALA A 267 -21.23 -8.73 -2.95
C ALA A 267 -20.64 -10.13 -3.23
N GLY A 268 -20.61 -11.03 -2.24
CA GLY A 268 -20.04 -12.37 -2.38
C GLY A 268 -18.51 -12.41 -2.50
N LYS A 269 -17.82 -11.33 -2.11
CA LYS A 269 -16.36 -11.19 -2.27
C LYS A 269 -15.61 -11.48 -0.97
N PRO A 270 -14.48 -12.22 -1.01
CA PRO A 270 -13.62 -12.42 0.16
C PRO A 270 -13.02 -11.10 0.64
N VAL A 271 -12.81 -11.00 1.95
CA VAL A 271 -12.21 -9.83 2.59
C VAL A 271 -11.15 -10.26 3.60
N VAL A 272 -9.97 -9.66 3.51
CA VAL A 272 -8.87 -9.80 4.46
C VAL A 272 -8.85 -8.56 5.35
N VAL A 273 -8.64 -8.75 6.66
CA VAL A 273 -8.36 -7.64 7.58
C VAL A 273 -6.87 -7.69 7.91
N ALA A 274 -6.14 -6.64 7.56
CA ALA A 274 -4.69 -6.49 7.77
C ALA A 274 -4.42 -5.38 8.78
#